data_AF-A0A6Q2XWL8-F1
#
_entry.id   AF-A0A6Q2XWL8-F1
#
_cell.length_a   1.000
_cell.length_b   1.000
_cell.length_c   1.000
_cell.angle_alpha   90.00
_cell.angle_beta   90.00
_cell.angle_gamma   90.00
#
_symmetry.space_group_name_H-M   'P 1'
#
loop_
_entity.id
_entity.type
_entity.pdbx_description
1 polymer ?
#
loop_
_entity_poly.entity_id
_entity_poly.type
_entity_poly.pdbx_seq_one_letter_code
_entity_poly.pdbx_strand_id
1 'polypeptide(L)'
;MASYHDLIDFQHGLIVGAREMGHSISEVEEKFGFSRTTVSRVYREYKNSGKTSAFNAGPSTNISVRTVQRSLQDMSFRSQRPIGVPLMNTGPTATRLAWAQEHHHWTLDWKQVAWSEEQTPSWPPPLTTKY
;
A
#
# COMPACT_ATOMS: atom_id res chain seq x y z
N MET A 1 27.77 22.32 10.41
CA MET A 1 26.42 22.54 11.00
C MET A 1 25.41 22.17 9.92
N ALA A 2 24.43 21.32 10.22
CA ALA A 2 23.40 20.96 9.24
C ALA A 2 22.58 22.21 8.89
N SER A 3 22.34 22.44 7.59
CA SER A 3 21.53 23.55 7.10
C SER A 3 20.05 23.27 7.36
N TYR A 4 19.24 24.32 7.55
CA TYR A 4 17.78 24.20 7.68
C TYR A 4 17.14 23.41 6.54
N HIS A 5 17.69 23.55 5.33
CA HIS A 5 17.27 22.80 4.15
C HIS A 5 17.58 21.29 4.26
N ASP A 6 18.72 20.90 4.83
CA ASP A 6 19.06 19.47 5.03
C ASP A 6 18.05 18.78 5.96
N LEU A 7 17.54 19.51 6.96
CA LEU A 7 16.57 18.99 7.92
C LEU A 7 15.19 18.80 7.28
N ILE A 8 14.78 19.71 6.40
CA ILE A 8 13.52 19.62 5.65
C ILE A 8 13.59 18.48 4.62
N ASP A 9 14.71 18.36 3.91
CA ASP A 9 14.91 17.29 2.92
C ASP A 9 14.82 15.92 3.58
N PHE A 10 15.36 15.79 4.80
CA PHE A 10 15.23 14.59 5.60
C PHE A 10 13.78 14.30 6.01
N GLN A 11 13.05 15.31 6.50
CA GLN A 11 11.64 15.17 6.88
C GLN A 11 10.76 14.76 5.69
N HIS A 12 10.98 15.34 4.52
CA HIS A 12 10.29 14.95 3.29
C HIS A 12 10.67 13.53 2.86
N GLY A 13 11.95 13.15 3.01
CA GLY A 13 12.41 11.78 2.78
C GLY A 13 11.73 10.75 3.68
N LEU A 14 11.51 11.08 4.96
CA LEU A 14 10.77 10.24 5.90
C LEU A 14 9.30 10.07 5.48
N ILE A 15 8.64 11.16 5.09
CA ILE A 15 7.25 11.13 4.61
C ILE A 15 7.12 10.25 3.36
N VAL A 16 7.97 10.47 2.36
CA VAL A 16 7.93 9.69 1.11
C VAL A 16 8.25 8.23 1.37
N GLY A 17 9.31 7.94 2.14
CA GLY A 17 9.69 6.57 2.46
C GLY A 17 8.59 5.81 3.20
N ALA A 18 7.96 6.42 4.22
CA ALA A 18 6.87 5.80 4.95
C ALA A 18 5.65 5.50 4.06
N ARG A 19 5.30 6.43 3.15
CA ARG A 19 4.19 6.25 2.21
C ARG A 19 4.46 5.20 1.14
N GLU A 20 5.68 5.13 0.61
CA GLU A 20 6.10 4.07 -0.33
C GLU A 20 6.13 2.69 0.34
N MET A 21 6.37 2.62 1.66
CA MET A 21 6.26 1.37 2.44
C MET A 21 4.80 0.94 2.74
N GLY A 22 3.80 1.71 2.28
CA GLY A 22 2.39 1.36 2.39
C GLY A 22 1.65 1.93 3.61
N HIS A 23 2.31 2.71 4.46
CA HIS A 23 1.65 3.31 5.63
C HIS A 23 0.67 4.41 5.23
N SER A 24 -0.46 4.48 5.93
CA SER A 24 -1.52 5.48 5.74
C SER A 24 -1.09 6.89 6.16
N ILE A 25 -1.81 7.93 5.70
CA ILE A 25 -1.51 9.32 6.08
C ILE A 25 -1.64 9.53 7.60
N SER A 26 -2.65 8.90 8.23
CA SER A 26 -2.85 8.97 9.68
C SER A 26 -1.69 8.37 10.47
N GLU A 27 -1.19 7.20 10.04
CA GLU A 27 -0.06 6.54 10.71
C GLU A 27 1.25 7.33 10.60
N VAL A 28 1.46 8.01 9.46
CA VAL A 28 2.62 8.90 9.26
C VAL A 28 2.49 10.15 10.15
N GLU A 29 1.31 10.75 10.22
CA GLU A 29 1.04 11.89 11.12
C GLU A 29 1.32 11.55 12.58
N GLU A 30 0.72 10.47 13.09
CA GLU A 30 0.82 10.08 14.50
C GLU A 30 2.26 9.82 14.93
N LYS A 31 3.04 9.22 14.03
CA LYS A 31 4.36 8.70 14.36
C LYS A 31 5.49 9.70 14.20
N PHE A 32 5.31 10.70 13.34
CA PHE A 32 6.33 11.75 13.10
C PHE A 32 5.87 13.15 13.55
N GLY A 33 4.61 13.33 13.92
CA GLY A 33 4.05 14.63 14.32
C GLY A 33 3.84 15.61 13.16
N PHE A 34 3.83 15.14 11.92
CA PHE A 34 3.53 15.98 10.75
C PHE A 34 2.02 16.13 10.57
N SER A 35 1.55 17.31 10.16
CA SER A 35 0.14 17.48 9.81
C SER A 35 -0.25 16.63 8.60
N ARG A 36 -1.49 16.11 8.57
CA ARG A 36 -2.06 15.37 7.42
C ARG A 36 -1.88 16.10 6.09
N THR A 37 -2.02 17.43 6.12
CA THR A 37 -1.89 18.28 4.94
C THR A 37 -0.46 18.31 4.41
N THR A 38 0.54 18.38 5.28
CA THR A 38 1.96 18.29 4.91
C THR A 38 2.29 16.92 4.34
N VAL A 39 1.86 15.85 5.00
CA VAL A 39 2.06 14.46 4.51
C VAL A 39 1.45 14.28 3.12
N SER A 40 0.20 14.72 2.92
CA SER A 40 -0.49 14.59 1.64
C SER A 40 0.15 15.45 0.54
N ARG A 41 0.58 16.67 0.86
CA ARG A 41 1.17 17.60 -0.12
C ARG A 41 2.52 17.09 -0.60
N VAL A 42 3.41 16.75 0.33
CA VAL A 42 4.76 16.25 0.04
C VAL A 42 4.69 14.97 -0.80
N TYR A 43 3.84 14.02 -0.42
CA TYR A 43 3.70 12.76 -1.18
C TYR A 43 3.11 12.99 -2.58
N ARG A 44 2.14 13.90 -2.74
CA ARG A 44 1.57 14.24 -4.05
C ARG A 44 2.61 14.90 -4.97
N GLU A 45 3.37 15.84 -4.44
CA GLU A 45 4.44 16.51 -5.21
C GLU A 45 5.55 15.52 -5.59
N TYR A 46 5.88 14.55 -4.73
CA TYR A 46 6.77 13.43 -5.05
C TYR A 46 6.22 12.54 -6.18
N LYS A 47 4.94 12.12 -6.12
CA LYS A 47 4.33 11.29 -7.18
C LYS A 47 4.28 12.00 -8.53
N ASN A 48 4.15 13.32 -8.55
CA ASN A 48 4.11 14.11 -9.77
C ASN A 48 5.51 14.38 -10.37
N SER A 49 6.52 14.60 -9.52
CA SER A 49 7.87 14.98 -9.96
C SER A 49 8.87 13.82 -10.04
N GLY A 50 8.56 12.69 -9.39
CA GLY A 50 9.45 11.52 -9.27
C GLY A 50 10.70 11.79 -8.44
N LYS A 51 10.82 12.97 -7.81
CA LYS A 51 12.03 13.41 -7.12
C LYS A 51 11.66 13.97 -5.76
N THR A 52 12.21 13.38 -4.70
CA THR A 52 12.30 14.05 -3.40
C THR A 52 13.22 15.28 -3.46
N SER A 53 14.17 15.27 -4.42
CA SER A 53 15.12 16.37 -4.63
C SER A 53 14.58 17.60 -5.34
N ALA A 54 13.35 17.57 -5.86
CA ALA A 54 12.72 18.78 -6.43
C ALA A 54 12.43 19.84 -5.35
N PHE A 55 12.46 19.46 -4.07
CA PHE A 55 12.47 20.38 -2.92
C PHE A 55 13.87 20.95 -2.60
N ASN A 56 14.93 20.45 -3.24
CA ASN A 56 16.33 20.61 -2.81
C ASN A 56 17.12 21.56 -3.74
N ALA A 57 16.56 22.70 -4.13
CA ALA A 57 17.29 23.70 -4.94
C ALA A 57 18.38 24.47 -4.14
N GLY A 58 18.84 23.93 -3.01
CA GLY A 58 19.88 24.50 -2.17
C GLY A 58 21.09 23.57 -2.05
N PRO A 59 22.24 24.05 -1.54
CA PRO A 59 23.45 23.25 -1.38
C PRO A 59 23.28 22.31 -0.17
N SER A 60 22.42 21.30 -0.29
CA SER A 60 22.18 20.31 0.75
C SER A 60 23.07 19.08 0.56
N THR A 61 23.57 18.55 1.68
CA THR A 61 24.43 17.37 1.70
C THR A 61 23.56 16.18 1.32
N ASN A 62 23.92 15.45 0.26
CA ASN A 62 23.08 14.38 -0.29
C ASN A 62 22.90 13.26 0.76
N ILE A 63 21.73 13.21 1.42
CA ILE A 63 21.40 12.16 2.38
C ILE A 63 21.17 10.86 1.61
N SER A 64 21.99 9.84 1.89
CA SER A 64 21.87 8.56 1.21
C SER A 64 20.56 7.86 1.54
N VAL A 65 19.97 7.17 0.55
CA VAL A 65 18.80 6.29 0.72
C VAL A 65 18.98 5.33 1.92
N ARG A 66 20.20 4.86 2.15
CA ARG A 66 20.56 3.96 3.24
C ARG A 66 20.38 4.59 4.62
N THR A 67 20.59 5.90 4.74
CA THR A 67 20.38 6.66 5.99
C THR A 67 18.90 6.85 6.26
N VAL A 68 18.13 7.19 5.23
CA VAL A 68 16.66 7.28 5.31
C VAL A 68 16.06 5.93 5.70
N GLN A 69 16.51 4.83 5.07
CA GLN A 69 16.03 3.48 5.38
C GLN A 69 16.34 3.05 6.81
N ARG A 70 17.55 3.30 7.33
CA ARG A 70 17.91 2.99 8.72
C ARG A 70 17.05 3.77 9.71
N SER A 71 16.87 5.07 9.47
CA SER A 71 16.02 5.93 10.28
C SER A 71 14.58 5.40 10.33
N LEU A 72 14.02 5.01 9.18
CA LEU A 72 12.69 4.41 9.11
C LEU A 72 12.59 3.09 9.89
N GLN A 73 13.62 2.24 9.82
CA GLN A 73 13.68 0.98 10.57
C GLN A 73 13.81 1.18 12.09
N ASP A 74 14.66 2.12 12.53
CA ASP A 74 14.82 2.51 13.95
C ASP A 74 13.51 3.04 14.50
N MET A 75 12.76 3.78 13.68
CA MET A 75 11.40 4.21 13.98
C MET A 75 10.37 3.11 13.73
N SER A 76 10.72 1.83 13.63
CA SER A 76 9.82 0.68 13.49
C SER A 76 8.90 0.68 12.26
N PHE A 77 9.20 1.45 11.22
CA PHE A 77 8.54 1.30 9.93
C PHE A 77 9.13 0.09 9.19
N ARG A 78 8.30 -0.92 8.94
CA ARG A 78 8.69 -2.12 8.20
C ARG A 78 7.96 -2.16 6.87
N SER A 79 8.71 -2.37 5.79
CA SER A 79 8.11 -2.59 4.47
C SER A 79 7.17 -3.79 4.50
N GLN A 80 5.90 -3.60 4.16
CA GLN A 80 4.95 -4.69 3.96
C GLN A 80 4.75 -4.94 2.48
N ARG A 81 4.64 -6.22 2.09
CA ARG A 81 4.24 -6.58 0.73
C ARG A 81 2.72 -6.51 0.65
N PRO A 82 2.14 -5.80 -0.35
CA PRO A 82 0.70 -5.85 -0.58
C PRO A 82 0.25 -7.30 -0.78
N ILE A 83 -0.90 -7.65 -0.22
CA ILE A 83 -1.52 -8.96 -0.47
C ILE A 83 -1.89 -9.00 -1.96
N GLY A 84 -1.42 -10.04 -2.66
CA GLY A 84 -1.72 -10.28 -4.06
C GLY A 84 -3.18 -10.65 -4.23
N VAL A 85 -4.06 -9.65 -4.26
CA VAL A 85 -5.46 -9.84 -4.65
C VAL A 85 -5.52 -10.07 -6.16
N PRO A 86 -6.34 -11.02 -6.64
CA PRO A 86 -6.61 -11.11 -8.07
C PRO A 86 -7.00 -9.72 -8.59
N LEU A 87 -6.39 -9.30 -9.69
CA LEU A 87 -6.67 -7.99 -10.28
C LEU A 87 -8.17 -7.90 -10.50
N MET A 88 -8.84 -7.04 -9.71
CA MET A 88 -10.25 -6.80 -9.88
C MET A 88 -10.43 -6.16 -11.25
N ASN A 89 -10.99 -6.93 -12.18
CA ASN A 89 -11.50 -6.38 -13.43
C ASN A 89 -12.50 -5.28 -13.04
N THR A 90 -12.35 -4.06 -13.55
CA THR A 90 -13.16 -2.89 -13.15
C THR A 90 -14.63 -3.01 -13.55
N GLY A 91 -14.98 -3.97 -14.41
CA GLY A 91 -16.35 -4.25 -14.85
C GLY A 91 -17.30 -4.73 -13.73
N PRO A 92 -17.04 -5.87 -13.05
CA PRO A 92 -18.07 -6.50 -12.20
C PRO A 92 -18.23 -5.89 -10.81
N THR A 93 -17.52 -4.81 -10.45
CA THR A 93 -17.58 -4.23 -9.09
C THR A 93 -19.00 -3.78 -8.74
N ALA A 94 -19.71 -3.13 -9.68
CA ALA A 94 -21.08 -2.70 -9.48
C ALA A 94 -22.05 -3.90 -9.36
N THR A 95 -21.86 -4.94 -10.17
CA THR A 95 -22.68 -6.17 -10.11
C THR A 95 -22.50 -6.92 -8.80
N ARG A 96 -21.25 -7.03 -8.31
CA ARG A 96 -20.94 -7.65 -7.01
C ARG A 96 -21.54 -6.86 -5.86
N LEU A 97 -21.46 -5.52 -5.92
CA LEU A 97 -22.03 -4.65 -4.90
C LEU A 97 -23.57 -4.75 -4.88
N ALA A 98 -24.21 -4.69 -6.05
CA ALA A 98 -25.66 -4.82 -6.16
C ALA A 98 -26.14 -6.17 -5.61
N TRP A 99 -25.46 -7.27 -5.97
CA TRP A 99 -25.77 -8.60 -5.45
C TRP A 99 -25.61 -8.65 -3.92
N ALA A 100 -24.53 -8.09 -3.37
CA ALA A 100 -24.31 -8.06 -1.92
C ALA A 100 -25.36 -7.21 -1.18
N GLN A 101 -25.82 -6.11 -1.79
CA GLN A 101 -26.86 -5.24 -1.24
C GLN A 101 -28.24 -5.92 -1.26
N GLU A 102 -28.60 -6.57 -2.37
CA GLU A 102 -29.85 -7.32 -2.53
C GLU A 102 -29.96 -8.45 -1.49
N HIS A 103 -28.84 -9.12 -1.25
CA HIS A 103 -28.75 -10.26 -0.33
C HIS A 103 -28.25 -9.87 1.08
N HIS A 104 -28.19 -8.58 1.41
CA HIS A 104 -27.69 -8.10 2.70
C HIS A 104 -28.47 -8.64 3.91
N HIS A 105 -29.75 -8.96 3.72
CA HIS A 105 -30.66 -9.41 4.78
C HIS A 105 -30.84 -10.94 4.83
N TRP A 106 -30.08 -11.71 4.05
CA TRP A 106 -30.14 -13.17 4.08
C TRP A 106 -29.66 -13.71 5.43
N THR A 107 -30.53 -14.46 6.11
CA THR A 107 -30.25 -15.06 7.42
C THR A 107 -30.35 -16.58 7.39
N LEU A 108 -31.39 -17.13 6.76
CA LEU A 108 -31.60 -18.58 6.59
C LEU A 108 -31.80 -19.01 5.13
N ASP A 109 -31.97 -18.06 4.21
CA ASP A 109 -32.27 -18.30 2.79
C ASP A 109 -31.10 -18.99 2.04
N TRP A 110 -29.88 -18.85 2.55
CA TRP A 110 -28.70 -19.53 2.01
C TRP A 110 -28.80 -21.05 2.04
N LYS A 111 -29.65 -21.62 2.92
CA LYS A 111 -29.89 -23.07 2.99
C LYS A 111 -30.63 -23.64 1.78
N GLN A 112 -31.28 -22.77 1.00
CA GLN A 112 -32.02 -23.16 -0.19
C GLN A 112 -31.21 -22.97 -1.49
N VAL A 113 -29.99 -22.42 -1.39
CA VAL A 113 -29.13 -22.17 -2.55
C VAL A 113 -28.17 -23.34 -2.74
N ALA A 114 -28.32 -24.07 -3.85
CA ALA A 114 -27.34 -25.05 -4.29
C ALA A 114 -26.30 -24.37 -5.18
N TRP A 115 -25.02 -24.52 -4.83
CA TRP A 115 -23.90 -24.00 -5.62
C TRP A 115 -23.30 -25.12 -6.49
N SER A 116 -23.13 -24.84 -7.78
CA SER A 116 -22.38 -25.72 -8.70
C SER A 116 -21.09 -25.02 -9.07
N GLU A 117 -19.96 -25.47 -8.53
CA GLU A 117 -18.65 -24.97 -8.90
C GLU A 117 -18.05 -25.87 -9.98
N GLU A 118 -17.72 -25.29 -11.13
CA GLU A 118 -17.07 -26.00 -12.22
C GLU A 118 -15.55 -25.97 -11.96
N GLN A 119 -15.06 -26.98 -11.22
CA GLN A 119 -13.63 -27.18 -11.04
C GLN A 119 -13.04 -27.67 -12.37
N THR A 120 -12.11 -26.92 -12.95
CA THR A 120 -11.35 -27.42 -14.10
C THR A 120 -10.51 -28.61 -13.63
N PRO A 121 -10.66 -29.81 -14.23
CA PRO A 121 -9.81 -30.93 -13.88
C PRO A 121 -8.36 -30.53 -14.13
N SER A 122 -7.53 -30.50 -13.10
CA SER A 122 -6.09 -30.36 -13.26
C SER A 122 -5.57 -31.63 -13.92
N TRP A 123 -5.58 -31.66 -15.25
CA TRP A 123 -5.01 -32.74 -16.04
C TRP A 123 -3.49 -32.56 -16.17
N PRO A 124 -2.68 -33.63 -16.07
CA PRO A 124 -3.05 -35.04 -15.84
C PRO A 124 -3.16 -35.42 -14.35
N PRO A 125 -4.00 -36.41 -14.00
CA PRO A 125 -4.09 -36.91 -12.64
C PRO A 125 -2.79 -37.61 -12.20
N PRO A 126 -2.46 -37.60 -10.89
CA PRO A 126 -1.30 -38.32 -10.39
C PRO A 126 -1.46 -39.82 -10.64
N LEU A 127 -0.40 -40.44 -11.16
CA LEU A 127 -0.32 -41.88 -11.41
C LEU A 127 -0.52 -42.62 -10.09
N THR A 128 -1.71 -43.18 -9.86
CA THR A 128 -1.87 -44.14 -8.78
C THR A 128 -1.16 -45.42 -9.22
N THR A 129 0.02 -45.68 -8.68
CA THR A 129 0.60 -47.02 -8.67
C THR A 129 -0.41 -47.93 -7.96
N LYS A 130 -0.99 -48.87 -8.71
CA LYS A 130 -1.79 -49.97 -8.17
C LYS A 130 -0.82 -51.15 -8.04
N TYR A 131 -0.53 -51.55 -6.81
CA TYR A 131 -0.12 -52.91 -6.50
C TYR A 131 -1.37 -53.72 -6.14
#